data_AF-M0CKD4-F1
#
_entry.id   AF-M0CKD4-F1
#
_cell.length_a   1.000
_cell.length_b   1.000
_cell.length_c   1.000
_cell.angle_alpha   90.00
_cell.angle_beta   90.00
_cell.angle_gamma   90.00
#
_symmetry.space_group_name_H-M   'P 1'
#
loop_
_entity.id
_entity.type
_entity.pdbx_description
1 polymer ?
#
loop_
_entity_poly.entity_id
_entity_poly.type
_entity_poly.pdbx_seq_one_letter_code
_entity_poly.pdbx_strand_id
1 'polypeptide(L)' 'MSSDADVDPSEYEALEDADVTMRETEHGLHIADDEVTGVSSQGQTPEEAVRNLAEAVRSYREATDDDTGDDWL' A
#
# COMPACT_ATOMS: atom_id res chain seq x y z
N MET A 1 -6.95 0.85 -14.13
CA MET A 1 -7.38 -0.56 -14.00
C MET A 1 -8.28 -0.62 -12.79
N SER A 2 -9.44 -1.26 -12.87
CA SER A 2 -10.43 -1.26 -11.78
C SER A 2 -10.03 -2.36 -10.80
N SER A 3 -9.66 -2.01 -9.57
CA SER A 3 -9.63 -2.97 -8.46
C SER A 3 -11.03 -3.57 -8.35
N ASP A 4 -11.12 -4.90 -8.22
CA ASP A 4 -12.37 -5.66 -8.07
C ASP A 4 -12.96 -5.52 -6.65
N ALA A 5 -12.85 -4.30 -6.12
CA ALA A 5 -13.26 -3.87 -4.80
C ALA A 5 -13.83 -2.46 -4.96
N ASP A 6 -14.94 -2.15 -4.28
CA ASP A 6 -15.56 -0.80 -4.22
C ASP A 6 -14.65 0.25 -3.52
N VAL A 7 -13.33 0.12 -3.64
CA VAL A 7 -12.32 0.89 -2.94
C VAL A 7 -11.35 1.46 -3.96
N ASP A 8 -11.32 2.78 -4.03
CA ASP A 8 -10.40 3.54 -4.87
C ASP A 8 -9.15 3.90 -4.06
N PRO A 9 -7.98 3.32 -4.36
CA PRO A 9 -6.74 3.64 -3.67
C PRO A 9 -6.33 5.11 -3.81
N SER A 10 -6.77 5.79 -4.88
CA SER A 10 -6.41 7.19 -5.13
C SER A 10 -7.05 8.18 -4.15
N GLU A 11 -7.99 7.74 -3.30
CA GLU A 11 -8.51 8.55 -2.19
C GLU A 11 -7.47 8.78 -1.08
N TYR A 12 -6.38 8.02 -1.07
CA TYR A 12 -5.28 8.15 -0.11
C TYR A 12 -4.09 8.85 -0.77
N GLU A 13 -3.68 9.99 -0.23
CA GLU A 13 -2.52 10.78 -0.71
C GLU A 13 -1.23 9.92 -0.84
N ALA A 14 -1.03 8.99 0.10
CA ALA A 14 0.11 8.06 0.06
C ALA A 14 0.09 7.10 -1.14
N LEU A 15 -1.05 6.92 -1.80
CA LEU A 15 -1.26 5.98 -2.89
C LEU A 15 -1.61 6.66 -4.23
N GLU A 16 -1.55 7.99 -4.33
CA GLU A 16 -1.86 8.72 -5.58
C GLU A 16 -1.05 8.23 -6.79
N ASP A 17 0.22 7.87 -6.56
CA ASP A 17 1.15 7.34 -7.57
C ASP A 17 1.40 5.82 -7.42
N ALA A 18 0.65 5.13 -6.56
CA ALA A 18 0.84 3.70 -6.33
C ALA A 18 0.17 2.86 -7.43
N ASP A 19 0.81 1.76 -7.81
CA ASP A 19 0.20 0.76 -8.67
C ASP A 19 -0.34 -0.37 -7.79
N VAL A 20 -1.58 -0.20 -7.33
CA VAL A 20 -2.18 -1.07 -6.32
C VAL A 20 -2.88 -2.26 -6.97
N THR A 21 -2.44 -3.47 -6.63
CA THR A 21 -3.12 -4.71 -6.95
C THR A 21 -3.79 -5.30 -5.72
N MET A 22 -4.87 -6.05 -5.92
CA MET A 22 -5.65 -6.67 -4.85
C MET A 22 -5.76 -8.17 -5.11
N ARG A 23 -5.48 -8.99 -4.09
CA ARG A 23 -5.68 -10.44 -4.12
C ARG A 23 -6.35 -10.94 -2.85
N GLU A 24 -7.13 -12.00 -2.97
CA GLU A 24 -7.74 -12.69 -1.84
C GLU A 24 -6.99 -14.00 -1.56
N THR A 25 -6.77 -14.28 -0.27
CA THR A 25 -6.13 -15.53 0.17
C THR A 25 -7.15 -16.65 0.37
N GLU A 26 -6.69 -17.89 0.47
CA GLU A 26 -7.54 -19.05 0.79
C GLU A 26 -8.26 -18.94 2.16
N HIS A 27 -7.80 -18.02 3.02
CA HIS A 27 -8.38 -17.74 4.34
C HIS A 27 -9.34 -16.55 4.34
N GLY A 28 -9.66 -15.97 3.16
CA GLY A 28 -10.59 -14.84 3.03
C GLY A 28 -10.00 -13.49 3.45
N LEU A 29 -8.67 -13.37 3.54
CA LEU A 29 -8.01 -12.08 3.72
C LEU A 29 -7.77 -11.40 2.39
N HIS A 30 -8.00 -10.09 2.36
CA HIS A 30 -7.63 -9.23 1.25
C HIS A 30 -6.21 -8.71 1.45
N ILE A 31 -5.38 -8.82 0.42
CA ILE A 31 -4.03 -8.27 0.38
C ILE A 31 -3.99 -7.21 -0.72
N ALA A 32 -3.60 -6.00 -0.33
CA ALA A 32 -3.31 -4.90 -1.23
C ALA A 32 -1.78 -4.80 -1.36
N ASP A 33 -1.28 -4.85 -2.59
CA ASP A 33 0.14 -4.79 -2.93
C ASP A 33 0.38 -3.51 -3.74
N ASP A 34 1.34 -2.67 -3.34
CA ASP A 34 1.84 -1.55 -4.17
C ASP A 34 3.06 -2.01 -4.96
N GLU A 35 2.89 -2.21 -6.27
CA GLU A 35 3.94 -2.69 -7.17
C GLU A 35 5.09 -1.68 -7.35
N VAL A 36 4.89 -0.41 -6.98
CA VAL A 36 5.92 0.65 -7.10
C VAL A 36 6.90 0.57 -5.94
N THR A 37 6.41 0.51 -4.71
CA THR A 37 7.26 0.44 -3.51
C THR A 37 7.58 -0.99 -3.06
N GLY A 38 6.80 -1.97 -3.52
CA GLY A 38 6.84 -3.36 -3.03
C GLY A 38 6.24 -3.53 -1.64
N VAL A 39 5.57 -2.51 -1.10
CA VAL A 39 4.88 -2.57 0.19
C VAL A 39 3.55 -3.32 0.00
N SER A 40 3.25 -4.22 0.93
CA SER A 40 1.99 -4.95 0.96
C SER A 40 1.32 -4.78 2.30
N SER A 41 -0.01 -4.80 2.31
CA SER A 41 -0.80 -4.82 3.54
C SER A 41 -2.04 -5.68 3.40
N GLN A 42 -2.60 -6.10 4.54
CA GLN A 42 -3.73 -7.02 4.61
C GLN A 42 -4.89 -6.44 5.42
N GLY A 43 -6.11 -6.89 5.11
CA GLY A 43 -7.34 -6.53 5.82
C GLY A 43 -8.41 -7.62 5.72
N GLN A 44 -9.40 -7.55 6.62
CA GLN A 44 -10.57 -8.44 6.56
C GLN A 44 -11.54 -8.02 5.44
N THR A 45 -11.45 -6.77 4.98
CA THR A 45 -12.15 -6.24 3.81
C THR A 45 -11.16 -5.56 2.86
N PRO A 46 -11.55 -5.30 1.60
CA PRO A 46 -10.74 -4.52 0.69
C PRO A 46 -10.44 -3.10 1.21
N GLU A 47 -11.41 -2.42 1.86
CA GLU A 47 -11.16 -1.09 2.43
C GLU A 47 -10.05 -1.14 3.47
N GLU A 48 -10.09 -2.13 4.34
CA GLU A 48 -9.09 -2.27 5.39
C GLU A 48 -7.71 -2.56 4.81
N ALA A 49 -7.62 -3.41 3.78
CA ALA A 49 -6.35 -3.71 3.13
C ALA A 49 -5.74 -2.46 2.48
N VAL A 50 -6.54 -1.66 1.76
CA VAL A 50 -6.06 -0.41 1.13
C VAL A 50 -5.71 0.65 2.18
N ARG A 51 -6.53 0.83 3.22
CA ARG A 51 -6.24 1.77 4.32
C ARG A 51 -4.93 1.41 5.02
N ASN A 52 -4.75 0.13 5.35
CA ASN A 52 -3.54 -0.35 6.00
C ASN A 52 -2.32 -0.24 5.05
N LEU A 53 -2.52 -0.40 3.73
CA LEU A 53 -1.47 -0.18 2.73
C LEU A 53 -1.05 1.31 2.69
N ALA A 54 -2.01 2.24 2.70
CA ALA A 54 -1.71 3.67 2.71
C ALA A 54 -0.85 4.08 3.93
N GLU A 55 -1.17 3.57 5.12
CA GLU A 55 -0.36 3.81 6.32
C GLU A 55 1.04 3.20 6.21
N ALA A 56 1.15 2.00 5.65
CA ALA A 56 2.42 1.32 5.44
C ALA A 56 3.31 2.05 4.41
N VAL A 57 2.74 2.46 3.28
CA VAL A 57 3.45 3.22 2.23
C VAL A 57 3.88 4.60 2.76
N ARG A 58 3.02 5.28 3.52
CA ARG A 58 3.40 6.52 4.19
C ARG A 58 4.61 6.32 5.10
N SER A 59 4.58 5.28 5.94
CA SER A 59 5.67 4.96 6.87
C SER A 59 6.96 4.60 6.12
N TYR A 60 6.85 3.86 5.01
CA TYR A 60 7.97 3.52 4.13
C TYR A 60 8.60 4.77 3.51
N ARG A 61 7.78 5.70 2.99
CA ARG A 61 8.27 6.97 2.41
C ARG A 61 8.93 7.84 3.47
N GLU A 62 8.30 8.00 4.64
CA GLU A 62 8.90 8.75 5.76
C GLU A 62 10.27 8.18 6.17
N ALA A 63 10.43 6.85 6.17
CA ALA A 63 11.72 6.21 6.46
C ALA A 63 12.73 6.36 5.33
N THR A 64 12.30 6.28 4.07
CA THR A 64 13.19 6.33 2.90
C THR A 64 13.61 7.77 2.56
N ASP A 65 12.76 8.76 2.80
CA ASP A 65 13.09 10.17 2.61
C ASP A 65 14.18 10.64 3.59
N ASP A 66 14.18 10.09 4.82
CA ASP A 66 15.20 10.37 5.85
C ASP A 66 16.57 9.75 5.51
N ASP A 67 16.61 8.68 4.69
CA ASP A 67 17.84 8.00 4.25
C ASP A 67 18.66 8.80 3.21
N THR A 68 18.16 9.95 2.72
CA THR A 68 18.99 10.87 1.90
C THR A 68 20.05 11.61 2.75
N GLY A 69 20.02 11.44 4.08
CA GLY A 69 20.88 12.12 5.03
C GLY A 69 22.10 11.34 5.52
N ASP A 70 22.33 10.11 5.08
CA ASP A 70 23.27 9.24 5.78
C ASP A 70 24.39 8.72 4.86
N ASP A 71 25.38 9.60 4.70
CA ASP A 71 26.75 9.31 4.31
C ASP A 71 27.40 8.38 5.35
N TRP A 72 27.01 7.10 5.36
CA TRP A 72 27.73 6.06 6.08
C TRP A 72 28.98 5.66 5.27
N LEU A 73 29.98 6.54 5.29
CA LEU A 73 31.39 6.25 4.93
C LEU A 73 32.15 5.58 6.09
#